data_AF-A0A942SP55-F1
#
_entry.id   AF-A0A942SP55-F1
#
_cell.length_a   1.000
_cell.length_b   1.000
_cell.length_c   1.000
_cell.angle_alpha   90.00
_cell.angle_beta   90.00
_cell.angle_gamma   90.00
#
_symmetry.space_group_name_H-M   'P 1'
#
loop_
_entity.id
_entity.type
_entity.pdbx_description
1 polymer ?
#
loop_
_entity_poly.entity_id
_entity_poly.type
_entity_poly.pdbx_seq_one_letter_code
_entity_poly.pdbx_strand_id
1 'polypeptide(L)' 'MGFIMKWVVPFLVIAGIFKYRYKILNIAFGSYWLRKVAVQLAMSIPWLRTRFMQSTFR' A
#
# COMPACT_ATOMS: atom_id res chain seq x y z
N MET A 1 23.57 -21.60 4.68
CA MET A 1 22.26 -21.55 4.01
C MET A 1 21.38 -20.32 4.35
N GLY A 2 21.85 -19.31 5.08
CA GLY A 2 20.99 -18.17 5.48
C GLY A 2 21.04 -16.95 4.56
N PHE A 3 22.17 -16.73 3.87
CA PHE A 3 22.38 -15.51 3.09
C PHE A 3 21.56 -15.49 1.80
N ILE A 4 21.54 -16.61 1.06
CA ILE A 4 20.84 -16.74 -0.23
C ILE A 4 19.32 -16.61 -0.05
N MET A 5 18.74 -17.24 0.97
CA MET A 5 17.29 -17.15 1.21
C MET A 5 16.83 -15.72 1.54
N LYS A 6 17.65 -14.92 2.22
CA LYS A 6 17.32 -13.52 2.54
C LYS A 6 17.13 -12.64 1.30
N TRP A 7 17.78 -12.98 0.18
CA TRP A 7 17.69 -12.22 -1.07
C TRP A 7 16.72 -12.85 -2.08
N VAL A 8 16.59 -14.18 -2.08
CA VAL A 8 15.67 -14.90 -2.98
C VAL A 8 14.21 -14.65 -2.62
N VAL A 9 13.87 -14.59 -1.32
CA VAL A 9 12.50 -14.33 -0.87
C VAL A 9 11.97 -12.96 -1.32
N PRO A 10 12.66 -11.82 -1.08
CA PRO A 10 12.17 -10.54 -1.57
C PRO A 10 12.14 -10.48 -3.10
N PHE A 11 13.07 -11.13 -3.80
CA PHE A 11 13.05 -11.20 -5.26
C PHE A 11 11.82 -11.91 -5.80
N LEU A 12 11.45 -13.06 -5.22
CA LEU A 12 10.23 -13.80 -5.60
C LEU A 12 8.96 -13.02 -5.26
N VAL A 13 8.93 -12.33 -4.11
CA VAL A 13 7.81 -11.47 -3.72
C VAL A 13 7.63 -10.34 -4.72
N ILE A 14 8.72 -9.65 -5.09
CA ILE A 14 8.69 -8.58 -6.09
C ILE A 14 8.24 -9.11 -7.46
N ALA A 15 8.81 -10.24 -7.91
CA ALA A 15 8.43 -10.86 -9.19
C ALA A 15 6.95 -11.27 -9.22
N GLY A 16 6.42 -11.82 -8.11
CA GLY A 16 5.01 -12.13 -7.94
C GLY A 16 4.12 -10.88 -7.99
N ILE A 17 4.55 -9.79 -7.35
CA ILE A 17 3.84 -8.51 -7.38
C ILE A 17 3.71 -7.98 -8.81
N PHE A 18 4.77 -8.03 -9.62
CA PHE A 18 4.74 -7.59 -11.01
C PHE A 18 3.80 -8.44 -11.87
N LYS A 19 3.80 -9.76 -11.67
CA LYS A 19 2.93 -10.68 -12.41
C LYS A 19 1.45 -10.48 -12.08
N TYR A 20 1.13 -10.26 -10.81
CA TYR A 20 -0.25 -10.12 -10.32
C TYR A 20 -0.67 -8.69 -10.05
N ARG A 21 0.03 -7.70 -10.63
CA ARG A 21 -0.15 -6.26 -10.36
C ARG A 21 -1.62 -5.84 -10.28
N TYR A 22 -2.43 -6.24 -11.25
CA TYR A 22 -3.84 -5.85 -11.31
C TYR A 22 -4.72 -6.57 -10.28
N LYS A 23 -4.40 -7.82 -9.95
CA LYS A 23 -5.13 -8.59 -8.95
C LYS A 23 -4.85 -8.07 -7.55
N ILE A 24 -3.60 -7.70 -7.28
CA ILE A 24 -3.18 -7.07 -6.02
C ILE A 24 -3.82 -5.69 -5.88
N LEU A 25 -3.80 -4.86 -6.94
CA LEU A 25 -4.48 -3.57 -6.93
C LEU A 25 -5.99 -3.72 -6.71
N ASN A 26 -6.64 -4.69 -7.35
CA ASN A 26 -8.06 -4.94 -7.15
C ASN A 26 -8.40 -5.33 -5.70
N ILE A 27 -7.58 -6.18 -5.09
CA ILE A 27 -7.73 -6.54 -3.66
C ILE A 27 -7.43 -5.32 -2.78
N ALA A 28 -6.43 -4.53 -3.13
CA ALA A 28 -6.03 -3.35 -2.36
C ALA A 28 -7.10 -2.26 -2.39
N PHE A 29 -7.70 -2.00 -3.54
CA PHE A 29 -8.77 -1.01 -3.71
C PHE A 29 -10.15 -1.53 -3.30
N GLY A 30 -10.40 -2.84 -3.42
CA GLY A 30 -11.66 -3.46 -3.02
C GLY A 30 -11.79 -3.73 -1.52
N SER A 31 -10.67 -3.80 -0.79
CA SER A 31 -10.69 -4.06 0.65
C SER A 31 -10.99 -2.80 1.46
N TYR A 32 -12.15 -2.76 2.10
CA TYR A 32 -12.53 -1.71 3.04
C TYR A 32 -11.50 -1.52 4.17
N TRP A 33 -10.94 -2.63 4.65
CA TRP A 33 -9.96 -2.62 5.73
C TRP A 33 -8.65 -1.95 5.28
N LEU A 34 -8.17 -2.27 4.08
CA LEU A 34 -6.95 -1.66 3.54
C LEU A 34 -7.13 -0.16 3.29
N ARG A 35 -8.29 0.23 2.77
CA ARG A 35 -8.65 1.65 2.60
C ARG A 35 -8.67 2.40 3.93
N LYS A 36 -9.26 1.80 4.98
CA LYS A 36 -9.31 2.42 6.31
C LYS A 36 -7.91 2.66 6.87
N VAL A 37 -7.03 1.65 6.78
CA VAL A 37 -5.63 1.77 7.22
C VAL A 37 -4.90 2.85 6.41
N ALA A 38 -5.03 2.84 5.08
CA ALA A 38 -4.42 3.83 4.21
C ALA A 38 -4.88 5.27 4.52
N VAL A 39 -6.19 5.48 4.71
CA VAL A 39 -6.75 6.79 5.08
C VAL A 39 -6.27 7.20 6.47
N GLN A 40 -6.23 6.29 7.44
CA GLN A 40 -5.78 6.59 8.80
C GLN A 40 -4.29 6.99 8.83
N LEU A 41 -3.44 6.31 8.05
CA LEU A 41 -2.03 6.66 7.88
C LEU A 41 -1.86 7.99 7.13
N ALA A 42 -2.67 8.26 6.11
CA ALA A 42 -2.63 9.53 5.41
C ALA A 42 -3.06 10.71 6.30
N MET A 43 -4.09 10.51 7.14
CA MET A 43 -4.65 11.52 8.04
C MET A 43 -3.81 11.75 9.31
N SER A 44 -2.92 10.82 9.66
CA SER A 44 -1.98 11.02 10.78
C SER A 44 -0.86 12.02 10.42
N ILE A 45 -0.64 12.27 9.13
CA ILE A 45 0.38 13.22 8.66
C ILE A 45 -0.26 14.62 8.59
N PRO A 46 0.20 15.60 9.38
CA PRO A 46 -0.47 16.90 9.52
C PRO A 46 -0.52 17.71 8.22
N TRP A 47 0.50 17.62 7.36
CA TRP A 47 0.53 18.30 6.07
C TRP A 47 -0.45 17.70 5.05
N LEU A 48 -0.58 16.38 5.00
CA LEU A 48 -1.55 15.71 4.13
C LEU A 48 -2.97 15.97 4.61
N ARG A 49 -3.20 15.89 5.93
CA ARG A 49 -4.51 16.15 6.54
C ARG A 49 -5.08 17.52 6.15
N THR A 50 -4.29 18.59 6.24
CA THR A 50 -4.78 19.94 5.92
C THR A 50 -5.10 20.11 4.44
N ARG A 51 -4.29 19.54 3.55
CA ARG A 51 -4.53 19.53 2.09
C ARG A 51 -5.80 18.76 1.73
N PHE A 52 -5.98 17.55 2.30
CA PHE A 52 -7.17 16.75 2.08
C PHE A 52 -8.43 17.44 2.62
N MET A 53 -8.38 17.98 3.84
CA MET A 53 -9.51 18.70 4.41
C MET A 53 -9.89 19.94 3.60
N GLN A 54 -8.92 20.71 3.11
CA GLN A 54 -9.20 21.85 2.23
C GLN A 54 -9.78 21.46 0.88
N SER A 55 -9.40 20.31 0.33
CA SER A 55 -9.88 19.86 -0.99
C SER A 55 -11.23 19.15 -0.94
N THR A 56 -11.59 18.52 0.19
CA THR A 56 -12.84 17.76 0.33
C THR A 56 -13.99 18.59 0.90
N PHE A 57 -13.70 19.60 1.74
CA PHE A 57 -14.71 20.40 2.44
C PHE A 57 -14.84 21.84 1.92
N ARG A 58 -14.11 22.23 0.88
CA ARG A 58 -14.41 23.42 0.07
C ARG A 58 -15.09 22.98 -1.21
#